data_AF-B1YBT1-F1
#
_entry.id   AF-B1YBT1-F1
#
_cell.length_a   1.000
_cell.length_b   1.000
_cell.length_c   1.000
_cell.angle_alpha   90.00
_cell.angle_beta   90.00
_cell.angle_gamma   90.00
#
_symmetry.space_group_name_H-M   'P 1'
#
loop_
_entity.id
_entity.type
_entity.pdbx_description
1 polymer ?
#
loop_
_entity_poly.entity_id
_entity_poly.type
_entity_poly.pdbx_seq_one_letter_code
_entity_poly.pdbx_strand_id
1 'polypeptide(L)'
;MQIFRPYRDHARSAAFLDDKRLGKQRVEAKQVILAILRRRGVLRDGRRGWLNHPIVLMYDAGPYIDDLVAYFHAVVEEWRRRGRRNSLSLADVQHLIALLPSAPGTPITHTHEVEYRRVLLLKDPCHYLGKLTEEELAEVLETDPTPIPGVNTWIFQIWGRYRQFVEALRRGQVDCRGIFPRDR
;
A
#
# COMPACT_ATOMS: atom_id res chain seq x y z
N MET A 1 -9.52 1.90 1.10
CA MET A 1 -8.43 2.63 0.45
C MET A 1 -7.15 2.28 1.18
N GLN A 2 -6.23 1.61 0.52
CA GLN A 2 -4.93 1.23 1.08
C GLN A 2 -3.83 1.54 0.07
N ILE A 3 -2.62 1.82 0.55
CA ILE A 3 -1.41 1.88 -0.27
C ILE A 3 -0.52 0.69 0.13
N PHE A 4 0.22 0.11 -0.82
CA PHE A 4 1.20 -0.94 -0.54
C PHE A 4 2.58 -0.49 -1.02
N ARG A 5 3.46 -0.17 -0.07
CA ARG A 5 4.85 0.22 -0.34
C ARG A 5 5.81 -0.72 0.39
N PRO A 6 5.89 -2.01 0.00
CA PRO A 6 6.82 -2.97 0.63
C PRO A 6 8.29 -2.57 0.47
N TYR A 7 8.57 -1.59 -0.38
CA TYR A 7 9.87 -0.95 -0.53
C TYR A 7 9.72 0.57 -0.68
N ARG A 8 10.70 1.34 -0.19
CA ARG A 8 10.77 2.79 -0.48
C ARG A 8 10.87 3.06 -1.97
N ASP A 9 11.57 2.20 -2.71
CA ASP A 9 11.61 2.27 -4.17
C ASP A 9 10.24 1.98 -4.80
N HIS A 10 9.79 2.88 -5.66
CA HIS A 10 8.46 2.83 -6.27
C HIS A 10 8.30 1.66 -7.24
N ALA A 11 9.31 1.44 -8.09
CA ALA A 11 9.28 0.42 -9.13
C ALA A 11 9.36 -0.98 -8.51
N ARG A 12 10.24 -1.17 -7.52
CA ARG A 12 10.36 -2.40 -6.73
C ARG A 12 9.05 -2.69 -5.99
N SER A 13 8.45 -1.68 -5.37
CA SER A 13 7.12 -1.82 -4.75
C SER A 13 6.07 -2.29 -5.74
N ALA A 14 5.96 -1.66 -6.91
CA ALA A 14 4.99 -2.04 -7.93
C ALA A 14 5.24 -3.47 -8.45
N ALA A 15 6.48 -3.80 -8.81
CA ALA A 15 6.86 -5.12 -9.33
C ALA A 15 6.62 -6.24 -8.31
N PHE A 16 6.75 -5.95 -7.01
CA PHE A 16 6.52 -6.92 -5.95
C PHE A 16 5.06 -7.37 -5.85
N LEU A 17 4.10 -6.50 -6.18
CA LEU A 17 2.67 -6.80 -6.02
C LEU A 17 2.17 -7.88 -6.99
N ASP A 18 1.21 -8.69 -6.55
CA ASP A 18 0.38 -9.50 -7.44
C ASP A 18 -0.52 -8.60 -8.29
N ASP A 19 -1.09 -9.17 -9.35
CA ASP A 19 -1.89 -8.40 -10.30
C ASP A 19 -3.17 -7.80 -9.70
N LYS A 20 -3.83 -8.49 -8.76
CA LYS A 20 -5.05 -7.98 -8.13
C LYS A 20 -4.72 -6.74 -7.29
N ARG A 21 -3.64 -6.77 -6.50
CA ARG A 21 -3.23 -5.63 -5.66
C ARG A 21 -2.64 -4.51 -6.51
N LEU A 22 -1.77 -4.81 -7.48
CA LEU A 22 -1.23 -3.83 -8.42
C LEU A 22 -2.36 -3.07 -9.17
N GLY A 23 -3.36 -3.81 -9.65
CA GLY A 23 -4.52 -3.22 -10.33
C GLY A 23 -5.29 -2.24 -9.44
N LYS A 24 -5.49 -2.60 -8.17
CA LYS A 24 -6.12 -1.73 -7.17
C LYS A 24 -5.28 -0.51 -6.83
N GLN A 25 -3.95 -0.64 -6.75
CA GLN A 25 -3.06 0.45 -6.39
C GLN A 25 -3.14 1.64 -7.36
N ARG A 26 -3.42 1.42 -8.65
CA ARG A 26 -3.68 2.52 -9.60
C ARG A 26 -4.87 3.38 -9.18
N VAL A 27 -5.96 2.73 -8.75
CA VAL A 27 -7.18 3.40 -8.31
C VAL A 27 -6.98 4.05 -6.95
N GLU A 28 -6.45 3.31 -5.99
CA GLU A 28 -6.31 3.78 -4.60
C GLU A 28 -5.28 4.91 -4.47
N ALA A 29 -4.15 4.87 -5.22
CA ALA A 29 -3.20 5.97 -5.23
C ALA A 29 -3.82 7.27 -5.78
N LYS A 30 -4.55 7.20 -6.91
CA LYS A 30 -5.30 8.37 -7.42
C LYS A 30 -6.35 8.85 -6.42
N GLN A 31 -7.05 7.95 -5.73
CA GLN A 31 -8.03 8.33 -4.70
C GLN A 31 -7.39 9.07 -3.52
N VAL A 32 -6.22 8.62 -3.03
CA VAL A 32 -5.48 9.33 -1.97
C VAL A 32 -5.06 10.72 -2.46
N ILE A 33 -4.50 10.84 -3.67
CA ILE A 33 -4.14 12.14 -4.27
C ILE A 33 -5.36 13.07 -4.32
N LEU A 34 -6.50 12.60 -4.84
CA LEU A 34 -7.73 13.39 -4.90
C LEU A 34 -8.25 13.77 -3.51
N ALA A 35 -8.10 12.91 -2.50
CA ALA A 35 -8.48 13.23 -1.13
C ALA A 35 -7.58 14.32 -0.51
N ILE A 36 -6.28 14.29 -0.78
CA ILE A 36 -5.34 15.35 -0.36
C ILE A 36 -5.69 16.67 -1.04
N LEU A 37 -5.93 16.68 -2.35
CA LEU A 37 -6.34 17.88 -3.10
C LEU A 37 -7.63 18.51 -2.54
N ARG A 38 -8.62 17.68 -2.18
CA ARG A 38 -9.85 18.15 -1.53
C ARG A 38 -9.59 18.69 -0.13
N ARG A 39 -8.79 17.98 0.66
CA ARG A 39 -8.42 18.37 2.03
C ARG A 39 -7.70 19.71 2.08
N ARG A 40 -6.88 19.99 1.07
CA ARG A 40 -6.17 21.27 0.89
C ARG A 40 -7.01 22.35 0.19
N GLY A 41 -8.24 22.06 -0.20
CA GLY A 41 -9.19 23.04 -0.75
C GLY A 41 -8.92 23.47 -2.19
N VAL A 42 -7.97 22.82 -2.89
CA VAL A 42 -7.66 23.09 -4.31
C VAL A 42 -8.58 22.34 -5.26
N LEU A 43 -9.10 21.17 -4.85
CA LEU A 43 -10.16 20.46 -5.57
C LEU A 43 -11.51 20.66 -4.86
N ARG A 44 -12.47 21.32 -5.52
CA ARG A 44 -13.78 21.68 -4.96
C ARG A 44 -14.93 21.05 -5.75
N ASP A 45 -15.03 19.72 -5.69
CA ASP A 45 -16.04 18.93 -6.42
C ASP A 45 -17.23 18.48 -5.54
N GLY A 46 -17.37 19.06 -4.34
CA GLY A 46 -18.44 18.75 -3.39
C GLY A 46 -18.29 17.42 -2.64
N ARG A 47 -17.31 16.57 -3.00
CA ARG A 47 -17.10 15.27 -2.35
C ARG A 47 -16.32 15.44 -1.04
N ARG A 48 -16.70 14.69 0.00
CA ARG A 48 -16.05 14.75 1.34
C ARG A 48 -15.53 13.40 1.85
N GLY A 49 -15.59 12.35 1.02
CA GLY A 49 -15.14 11.03 1.42
C GLY A 49 -13.63 10.97 1.68
N TRP A 50 -13.21 10.23 2.71
CA TRP A 50 -11.83 9.82 2.98
C TRP A 50 -10.84 10.91 3.37
N LEU A 51 -11.27 12.16 3.61
CA LEU A 51 -10.39 13.28 3.96
C LEU A 51 -9.58 13.06 5.25
N ASN A 52 -10.13 12.29 6.19
CA ASN A 52 -9.50 11.94 7.46
C ASN A 52 -9.00 10.49 7.47
N HIS A 53 -8.91 9.84 6.30
CA HIS A 53 -8.36 8.49 6.21
C HIS A 53 -6.88 8.52 6.63
N PRO A 54 -6.39 7.57 7.45
CA PRO A 54 -5.03 7.64 7.96
C PRO A 54 -3.94 7.74 6.90
N ILE A 55 -4.07 7.02 5.78
CA ILE A 55 -3.13 7.13 4.66
C ILE A 55 -3.15 8.53 4.02
N VAL A 56 -4.31 9.19 3.94
CA VAL A 56 -4.39 10.57 3.43
C VAL A 56 -3.65 11.50 4.38
N LEU A 57 -3.90 11.38 5.68
CA LEU A 57 -3.22 12.18 6.71
C LEU A 57 -1.70 11.95 6.71
N MET A 58 -1.25 10.70 6.55
CA MET A 58 0.16 10.33 6.51
C MET A 58 0.93 11.04 5.38
N TYR A 59 0.37 11.02 4.16
CA TYR A 59 0.99 11.72 3.02
C TYR A 59 0.81 13.25 3.12
N ASP A 60 -0.31 13.72 3.68
CA ASP A 60 -0.59 15.15 3.81
C ASP A 60 0.23 15.84 4.91
N ALA A 61 0.61 15.13 5.97
CA ALA A 61 1.33 15.70 7.12
C ALA A 61 2.76 16.17 6.78
N GLY A 62 3.51 15.37 6.01
CA GLY A 62 4.86 15.71 5.56
C GLY A 62 4.91 16.20 4.10
N PRO A 63 3.87 16.91 3.64
CA PRO A 63 3.45 17.11 2.24
C PRO A 63 4.13 16.22 1.18
N TYR A 64 3.99 14.89 1.29
CA TYR A 64 4.67 13.93 0.40
C TYR A 64 3.89 13.63 -0.88
N ILE A 65 3.21 14.63 -1.45
CA ILE A 65 2.35 14.45 -2.63
C ILE A 65 3.16 13.93 -3.83
N ASP A 66 4.39 14.43 -4.04
CA ASP A 66 5.23 14.02 -5.16
C ASP A 66 5.69 12.56 -5.05
N ASP A 67 5.97 12.05 -3.83
CA ASP A 67 6.28 10.63 -3.61
C ASP A 67 5.09 9.75 -3.99
N LEU A 68 3.88 10.19 -3.70
CA LEU A 68 2.66 9.46 -4.05
C LEU A 68 2.37 9.50 -5.56
N VAL A 69 2.65 10.62 -6.22
CA VAL A 69 2.55 10.78 -7.68
C VAL A 69 3.56 9.86 -8.37
N ALA A 70 4.81 9.86 -7.94
CA ALA A 70 5.84 8.99 -8.45
C ALA A 70 5.46 7.50 -8.28
N TYR A 71 4.93 7.14 -7.11
CA TYR A 71 4.39 5.81 -6.88
C TYR A 71 3.23 5.46 -7.83
N PHE A 72 2.26 6.37 -8.03
CA PHE A 72 1.17 6.14 -8.99
C PHE A 72 1.72 5.83 -10.39
N HIS A 73 2.72 6.58 -10.85
CA HIS A 73 3.34 6.35 -12.15
C HIS A 73 4.06 5.00 -12.23
N ALA A 74 4.81 4.62 -11.20
CA ALA A 74 5.47 3.30 -11.15
C ALA A 74 4.46 2.15 -11.21
N VAL A 75 3.33 2.27 -10.51
CA VAL A 75 2.25 1.27 -10.53
C VAL A 75 1.59 1.19 -11.91
N VAL A 76 1.32 2.33 -12.55
CA VAL A 76 0.75 2.38 -13.91
C VAL A 76 1.72 1.77 -14.93
N GLU A 77 3.00 2.06 -14.80
CA GLU A 77 4.03 1.55 -15.69
C GLU A 77 4.17 0.04 -15.54
N GLU A 78 4.30 -0.47 -14.31
CA GLU A 78 4.35 -1.91 -14.06
C GLU A 78 3.09 -2.63 -14.57
N TRP A 79 1.91 -2.02 -14.43
CA TRP A 79 0.67 -2.58 -14.96
C TRP A 79 0.70 -2.72 -16.48
N ARG A 80 1.18 -1.68 -17.18
CA ARG A 80 1.35 -1.70 -18.64
C ARG A 80 2.41 -2.70 -19.07
N ARG A 81 3.54 -2.75 -18.36
CA ARG A 81 4.64 -3.70 -18.61
C ARG A 81 4.18 -5.15 -18.54
N ARG A 82 3.20 -5.47 -17.69
CA ARG A 82 2.54 -6.79 -17.62
C ARG A 82 1.52 -7.04 -18.76
N GLY A 83 1.49 -6.20 -19.79
CA GLY A 83 0.59 -6.35 -20.95
C GLY A 83 -0.86 -5.95 -20.66
N ARG A 84 -1.13 -5.24 -19.56
CA ARG A 84 -2.50 -4.91 -19.14
C ARG A 84 -2.89 -3.50 -19.60
N ARG A 85 -4.13 -3.34 -20.08
CA ARG A 85 -4.64 -2.04 -20.54
C ARG A 85 -4.82 -1.07 -19.36
N ASN A 86 -4.47 0.20 -19.55
CA ASN A 86 -4.63 1.26 -18.54
C ASN A 86 -5.38 2.47 -19.12
N SER A 87 -6.39 2.95 -18.41
CA SER A 87 -7.14 4.18 -18.69
C SER A 87 -7.01 5.24 -17.59
N LEU A 88 -6.24 4.96 -16.52
CA LEU A 88 -6.06 5.89 -15.41
C LEU A 88 -4.85 6.80 -15.64
N SER A 89 -5.02 8.09 -15.40
CA SER A 89 -3.97 9.11 -15.44
C SER A 89 -4.20 10.16 -14.35
N LEU A 90 -3.20 11.01 -14.11
CA LEU A 90 -3.31 12.20 -13.26
C LEU A 90 -3.44 13.51 -14.06
N ALA A 91 -3.47 13.44 -15.39
CA ALA A 91 -3.50 14.62 -16.27
C ALA A 91 -4.66 15.59 -15.95
N ASP A 92 -5.82 15.04 -15.56
CA ASP A 92 -7.02 15.79 -15.16
C ASP A 92 -6.83 16.64 -13.90
N VAL A 93 -5.84 16.31 -13.05
CA VAL A 93 -5.57 17.00 -11.78
C VAL A 93 -4.14 17.48 -11.63
N GLN A 94 -3.29 17.31 -12.63
CA GLN A 94 -1.88 17.70 -12.59
C GLN A 94 -1.69 19.18 -12.26
N HIS A 95 -2.52 20.04 -12.84
CA HIS A 95 -2.53 21.47 -12.57
C HIS A 95 -2.88 21.80 -11.10
N LEU A 96 -3.70 20.98 -10.43
CA LEU A 96 -4.05 21.15 -9.02
C LEU A 96 -2.95 20.62 -8.10
N ILE A 97 -2.29 19.52 -8.48
CA ILE A 97 -1.14 18.97 -7.74
C ILE A 97 -0.03 20.02 -7.65
N ALA A 98 0.24 20.74 -8.75
CA ALA A 98 1.23 21.81 -8.81
C ALA A 98 0.93 23.01 -7.88
N LEU A 99 -0.30 23.13 -7.36
CA LEU A 99 -0.67 24.19 -6.40
C LEU A 99 -0.37 23.80 -4.93
N LEU A 100 -0.05 22.54 -4.65
CA LEU A 100 0.22 22.09 -3.30
C LEU A 100 1.68 22.34 -2.90
N PRO A 101 1.95 22.66 -1.62
CA PRO A 101 3.29 22.55 -1.10
C PRO A 101 3.73 21.07 -1.15
N SER A 102 4.97 20.82 -1.57
CA SER A 102 5.56 19.50 -1.61
C SER A 102 6.89 19.51 -0.87
N ALA A 103 7.19 18.42 -0.15
CA ALA A 103 8.47 18.22 0.49
C ALA A 103 9.17 16.98 -0.09
N PRO A 104 10.51 17.03 -0.25
CA PRO A 104 11.26 15.85 -0.68
C PRO A 104 11.19 14.74 0.37
N GLY A 105 11.33 13.50 -0.07
CA GLY A 105 11.33 12.32 0.79
C GLY A 105 10.07 11.48 0.65
N THR A 106 9.77 10.69 1.68
CA THR A 106 8.65 9.74 1.67
C THR A 106 8.19 9.48 3.11
N PRO A 107 6.89 9.23 3.37
CA PRO A 107 6.43 8.82 4.68
C PRO A 107 6.81 7.36 5.00
N ILE A 108 7.32 6.62 4.00
CA ILE A 108 7.63 5.19 4.12
C ILE A 108 8.97 5.02 4.84
N THR A 109 8.91 4.67 6.13
CA THR A 109 10.06 4.22 6.91
C THR A 109 10.31 2.72 6.71
N HIS A 110 11.42 2.20 7.22
CA HIS A 110 11.68 0.77 7.19
C HIS A 110 10.58 -0.05 7.89
N THR A 111 10.08 0.43 9.03
CA THR A 111 8.92 -0.18 9.71
C THR A 111 7.68 -0.26 8.80
N HIS A 112 7.44 0.74 7.96
CA HIS A 112 6.34 0.67 6.98
C HIS A 112 6.59 -0.44 5.95
N GLU A 113 7.81 -0.57 5.43
CA GLU A 113 8.16 -1.62 4.46
C GLU A 113 7.85 -3.01 5.03
N VAL A 114 8.30 -3.29 6.25
CA VAL A 114 8.05 -4.56 6.96
C VAL A 114 6.56 -4.79 7.15
N GLU A 115 5.80 -3.79 7.61
CA GLU A 115 4.36 -3.95 7.82
C GLU A 115 3.58 -4.11 6.52
N TYR A 116 4.02 -3.51 5.42
CA TYR A 116 3.43 -3.79 4.11
C TYR A 116 3.73 -5.21 3.66
N ARG A 117 4.98 -5.71 3.79
CA ARG A 117 5.33 -7.10 3.48
C ARG A 117 4.52 -8.08 4.32
N ARG A 118 4.37 -7.82 5.62
CA ARG A 118 3.53 -8.58 6.56
C ARG A 118 2.08 -8.63 6.08
N VAL A 119 1.48 -7.48 5.78
CA VAL A 119 0.09 -7.42 5.31
C VAL A 119 -0.08 -8.13 3.96
N LEU A 120 0.89 -8.00 3.05
CA LEU A 120 0.86 -8.68 1.76
C LEU A 120 0.94 -10.20 1.94
N LEU A 121 1.86 -10.69 2.77
CA LEU A 121 1.99 -12.11 3.14
C LEU A 121 0.69 -12.65 3.74
N LEU A 122 0.06 -11.92 4.66
CA LEU A 122 -1.24 -12.28 5.24
C LEU A 122 -2.36 -12.37 4.20
N LYS A 123 -2.24 -11.60 3.11
CA LYS A 123 -3.28 -11.50 2.08
C LYS A 123 -3.11 -12.55 0.97
N ASP A 124 -1.90 -13.00 0.67
CA ASP A 124 -1.61 -14.04 -0.35
C ASP A 124 -0.25 -14.70 -0.09
N PRO A 125 -0.19 -15.70 0.81
CA PRO A 125 1.07 -16.22 1.30
C PRO A 125 1.92 -16.85 0.19
N CYS A 126 1.29 -17.61 -0.70
CA CYS A 126 1.98 -18.34 -1.75
C CYS A 126 2.59 -17.41 -2.81
N HIS A 127 1.95 -16.26 -3.09
CA HIS A 127 2.55 -15.27 -3.98
C HIS A 127 3.80 -14.60 -3.37
N TYR A 128 3.76 -14.30 -2.07
CA TYR A 128 4.78 -13.46 -1.44
C TYR A 128 5.93 -14.23 -0.79
N LEU A 129 5.72 -15.46 -0.34
CA LEU A 129 6.79 -16.30 0.18
C LEU A 129 7.91 -16.52 -0.84
N GLY A 130 7.55 -16.71 -2.12
CA GLY A 130 8.53 -16.88 -3.20
C GLY A 130 9.18 -15.58 -3.70
N LYS A 131 8.88 -14.42 -3.09
CA LYS A 131 9.40 -13.10 -3.50
C LYS A 131 10.24 -12.41 -2.42
N LEU A 132 10.05 -12.76 -1.16
CA LEU A 132 10.82 -12.20 -0.04
C LEU A 132 12.19 -12.87 0.00
N THR A 133 13.22 -12.13 0.38
CA THR A 133 14.50 -12.75 0.77
C THR A 133 14.36 -13.49 2.10
N GLU A 134 15.32 -14.33 2.46
CA GLU A 134 15.32 -15.02 3.75
C GLU A 134 15.31 -14.01 4.91
N GLU A 135 16.06 -12.92 4.81
CA GLU A 135 16.10 -11.85 5.81
C GLU A 135 14.78 -11.09 5.89
N GLU A 136 14.19 -10.73 4.75
CA GLU A 136 12.90 -10.04 4.73
C GLU A 136 11.77 -10.92 5.30
N LEU A 137 11.82 -12.22 5.03
CA LEU A 137 10.87 -13.18 5.58
C LEU A 137 11.08 -13.39 7.08
N ALA A 138 12.32 -13.56 7.53
CA ALA A 138 12.65 -13.68 8.95
C ALA A 138 12.20 -12.42 9.71
N GLU A 139 12.48 -11.23 9.19
CA GLU A 139 12.05 -9.97 9.79
C GLU A 139 10.52 -9.91 9.95
N VAL A 140 9.77 -10.27 8.91
CA VAL A 140 8.30 -10.34 8.98
C VAL A 140 7.84 -11.41 9.97
N LEU A 141 8.44 -12.58 10.02
CA LEU A 141 7.95 -13.67 10.85
C LEU A 141 8.39 -13.58 12.30
N GLU A 142 9.53 -12.96 12.60
CA GLU A 142 10.17 -12.98 13.93
C GLU A 142 9.93 -11.70 14.73
N THR A 143 9.52 -10.61 14.09
CA THR A 143 9.13 -9.37 14.78
C THR A 143 7.62 -9.30 15.00
N ASP A 144 7.21 -8.72 16.13
CA ASP A 144 5.83 -8.38 16.38
C ASP A 144 5.38 -7.22 15.46
N PRO A 145 4.13 -7.22 14.97
CA PRO A 145 3.64 -6.13 14.13
C PRO A 145 3.63 -4.81 14.91
N THR A 146 4.12 -3.75 14.26
CA THR A 146 4.00 -2.38 14.77
C THR A 146 2.70 -1.74 14.24
N PRO A 147 1.78 -1.24 15.09
CA PRO A 147 0.53 -0.66 14.61
C PRO A 147 0.74 0.64 13.83
N ILE A 148 0.37 0.63 12.56
CA ILE A 148 0.40 1.78 11.65
C ILE A 148 -1.04 2.04 11.14
N PRO A 149 -1.67 3.15 11.54
CA PRO A 149 -3.00 3.52 11.08
C PRO A 149 -3.13 3.52 9.55
N GLY A 150 -4.14 2.83 9.03
CA GLY A 150 -4.38 2.69 7.59
C GLY A 150 -3.54 1.61 6.89
N VAL A 151 -2.65 0.93 7.61
CA VAL A 151 -1.85 -0.20 7.08
C VAL A 151 -2.29 -1.52 7.70
N ASN A 152 -2.14 -1.68 9.02
CA ASN A 152 -2.21 -2.98 9.68
C ASN A 152 -2.92 -3.01 11.05
N THR A 153 -3.51 -1.91 11.53
CA THR A 153 -4.14 -1.88 12.87
C THR A 153 -5.27 -2.90 13.06
N TRP A 154 -5.88 -3.37 11.96
CA TRP A 154 -6.87 -4.46 11.98
C TRP A 154 -6.28 -5.81 12.41
N ILE A 155 -4.97 -6.02 12.31
CA ILE A 155 -4.31 -7.27 12.75
C ILE A 155 -4.61 -7.53 14.23
N PHE A 156 -4.60 -6.49 15.04
CA PHE A 156 -4.85 -6.58 16.49
C PHE A 156 -6.29 -6.97 16.83
N GLN A 157 -7.23 -6.76 15.91
CA GLN A 157 -8.62 -7.21 16.06
C GLN A 157 -8.76 -8.72 15.79
N ILE A 158 -7.78 -9.34 15.12
CA ILE A 158 -7.75 -10.77 14.79
C ILE A 158 -6.51 -11.48 15.36
N TRP A 159 -5.99 -10.97 16.48
CA TRP A 159 -4.67 -11.34 17.00
C TRP A 159 -4.45 -12.85 17.16
N GLY A 160 -5.43 -13.58 17.69
CA GLY A 160 -5.34 -15.04 17.84
C GLY A 160 -5.16 -15.77 16.51
N ARG A 161 -5.93 -15.38 15.48
CA ARG A 161 -5.80 -15.94 14.13
C ARG A 161 -4.47 -15.56 13.49
N TYR A 162 -4.01 -14.34 13.72
CA TYR A 162 -2.71 -13.86 13.24
C TYR A 162 -1.56 -14.70 13.80
N ARG A 163 -1.54 -14.93 15.12
CA ARG A 163 -0.51 -15.76 15.76
C ARG A 163 -0.50 -17.19 15.23
N GLN A 164 -1.67 -17.83 15.13
CA GLN A 164 -1.79 -19.18 14.56
C GLN A 164 -1.27 -19.24 13.12
N PHE A 165 -1.57 -18.23 12.31
CA PHE A 165 -1.09 -18.14 10.93
C PHE A 165 0.43 -18.03 10.87
N VAL A 166 1.04 -17.15 11.67
CA VAL A 166 2.51 -16.99 11.72
C VAL A 166 3.19 -18.25 12.24
N GLU A 167 2.65 -18.89 13.28
CA GLU A 167 3.17 -20.16 13.82
C GLU A 167 3.11 -21.29 12.78
N ALA A 168 2.04 -21.35 11.97
CA ALA A 168 1.94 -22.30 10.87
C ALA A 168 3.03 -22.05 9.81
N LEU A 169 3.23 -20.80 9.39
CA LEU A 169 4.28 -20.44 8.43
C LEU A 169 5.68 -20.80 8.93
N ARG A 170 5.98 -20.54 10.21
CA ARG A 170 7.26 -20.94 10.84
C ARG A 170 7.50 -22.45 10.83
N ARG A 171 6.43 -23.25 10.81
CA ARG A 171 6.50 -24.73 10.67
C ARG A 171 6.50 -25.21 9.21
N GLY A 172 6.59 -24.30 8.23
CA GLY A 172 6.51 -24.62 6.80
C GLY A 172 5.09 -24.98 6.32
N GLN A 173 4.06 -24.73 7.13
CA GLN A 173 2.66 -24.99 6.77
C GLN A 173 2.08 -23.76 6.09
N VAL A 174 1.87 -23.83 4.78
CA VAL A 174 1.41 -22.69 3.97
C VAL A 174 -0.04 -22.89 3.50
N ASP A 175 -0.93 -22.00 3.93
CA ASP A 175 -2.29 -21.89 3.39
C ASP A 175 -2.37 -20.71 2.40
N CYS A 176 -2.39 -21.01 1.09
CA CYS A 176 -2.46 -19.98 0.05
C CYS A 176 -3.72 -19.09 0.11
N ARG A 177 -4.73 -19.43 0.92
CA ARG A 177 -5.93 -18.61 1.08
C ARG A 177 -5.66 -17.32 1.87
N GLY A 178 -4.55 -17.26 2.62
CA GLY A 178 -4.25 -16.15 3.51
C GLY A 178 -5.15 -16.10 4.75
N ILE A 179 -5.03 -15.01 5.51
CA ILE A 179 -5.71 -14.84 6.80
C ILE A 179 -7.15 -14.31 6.67
N PHE A 180 -7.60 -13.94 5.47
CA PHE A 180 -8.94 -13.39 5.29
C PHE A 180 -9.91 -14.50 4.84
N PRO A 181 -11.12 -14.59 5.42
CA PRO A 181 -12.15 -15.47 4.86
C PRO A 181 -12.50 -15.04 3.42
N ARG A 182 -12.91 -15.98 2.58
CA ARG A 182 -13.52 -15.62 1.29
C ARG A 182 -14.86 -14.94 1.58
N ASP A 183 -15.14 -13.84 0.88
CA ASP A 183 -16.53 -13.42 0.67
C ASP A 183 -17.25 -14.63 0.04
N ARG A 184 -18.29 -15.14 0.71
CA ARG A 184 -19.12 -16.22 0.18
C ARG A 184 -19.90 -15.75 -1.03
#